data_AF-A0A1I7UH11-F1
#
_entry.id   AF-A0A1I7UH11-F1
#
_cell.length_a   1.000
_cell.length_b   1.000
_cell.length_c   1.000
_cell.angle_alpha   90.00
_cell.angle_beta   90.00
_cell.angle_gamma   90.00
#
_symmetry.space_group_name_H-M   'P 1'
#
loop_
_entity.id
_entity.type
_entity.pdbx_description
1 polymer ?
#
loop_
_entity_poly.entity_id
_entity_poly.type
_entity_poly.pdbx_seq_one_letter_code
_entity_poly.pdbx_strand_id
1 'polypeptide(L)'
;MVGDGACMFRAIAEQIYGDQEMHGEIRNLCMNYMANNQDHFRAFITEDYDAYIQRKRNPNVHGNHVELQAISEMFARPVEVYQYNDEPINVLLPREDPTADPPADGAPPANPPAPQNEQNPPFRLSYHRAVHYNAILAPNVPTIGVGLGLPGMVPGAADKDLLTKALAKSELEHIEETMLQDKIDLTDYQRTQADLEDQIARESLMTYLNDLEKARGEQAGPSEPSTSSATAPSESAAPPVESRGGLYEELLAAQSLEWDPYTDDVAIAEALLVSQQDFLSQQQNKPGPSSDEGPSSSG
;
A
#
# COMPACT_ATOMS: atom_id res chain seq x y z
N MET A 1 -21.87 -26.49 23.85
CA MET A 1 -22.52 -25.65 24.89
C MET A 1 -23.38 -26.50 25.80
N VAL A 2 -23.82 -25.95 26.93
CA VAL A 2 -24.80 -26.62 27.81
C VAL A 2 -26.16 -26.69 27.09
N GLY A 3 -26.77 -27.87 27.06
CA GLY A 3 -28.07 -28.14 26.41
C GLY A 3 -29.27 -27.64 27.23
N ASP A 4 -29.24 -26.39 27.68
CA ASP A 4 -30.31 -25.75 28.43
C ASP A 4 -31.16 -24.82 27.53
N GLY A 5 -32.25 -24.28 28.10
CA GLY A 5 -33.07 -23.28 27.43
C GLY A 5 -32.37 -21.95 27.14
N ALA A 6 -31.14 -21.77 27.61
CA ALA A 6 -30.33 -20.59 27.36
C ALA A 6 -29.33 -20.76 26.21
N CYS A 7 -29.25 -21.94 25.58
CA CYS A 7 -28.23 -22.27 24.59
C CYS A 7 -28.08 -21.24 23.46
N MET A 8 -29.17 -20.64 22.96
CA MET A 8 -29.11 -19.58 21.95
C MET A 8 -28.42 -18.30 22.46
N PHE A 9 -28.70 -17.90 23.70
CA PHE A 9 -28.09 -16.71 24.29
C PHE A 9 -26.64 -16.96 24.70
N ARG A 10 -26.31 -18.19 25.14
CA ARG A 10 -24.92 -18.63 25.36
C ARG A 10 -24.14 -18.64 24.04
N ALA A 11 -24.77 -19.19 23.00
CA ALA A 11 -24.60 -18.94 21.56
C ALA A 11 -23.84 -17.67 21.23
N ILE A 12 -24.54 -16.59 21.54
CA ILE A 12 -24.21 -15.23 21.19
C ILE A 12 -23.24 -14.62 22.21
N ALA A 13 -23.42 -14.89 23.51
CA ALA A 13 -22.52 -14.39 24.56
C ALA A 13 -21.08 -14.86 24.37
N GLU A 14 -20.87 -16.12 23.96
CA GLU A 14 -19.54 -16.64 23.61
C GLU A 14 -18.91 -15.86 22.44
N GLN A 15 -19.71 -15.46 21.45
CA GLN A 15 -19.22 -14.73 20.28
C GLN A 15 -18.98 -13.24 20.54
N ILE A 16 -19.70 -12.65 21.49
CA ILE A 16 -19.60 -11.22 21.82
C ILE A 16 -18.57 -10.99 22.92
N TYR A 17 -18.70 -11.71 24.03
CA TYR A 17 -17.91 -11.52 25.24
C TYR A 17 -16.79 -12.55 25.40
N GLY A 18 -16.80 -13.65 24.65
CA GLY A 18 -15.91 -14.79 24.91
C GLY A 18 -16.28 -15.58 26.18
N ASP A 19 -17.47 -15.32 26.74
CA ASP A 19 -17.95 -15.93 27.97
C ASP A 19 -19.45 -16.27 27.89
N GLN A 20 -19.74 -17.57 27.81
CA GLN A 20 -21.10 -18.11 27.84
C GLN A 20 -21.89 -17.83 29.14
N GLU A 21 -21.25 -17.45 30.26
CA GLU A 21 -21.95 -17.12 31.52
C GLU A 21 -22.66 -15.77 31.44
N MET A 22 -22.22 -14.88 30.55
CA MET A 22 -22.80 -13.56 30.30
C MET A 22 -24.11 -13.61 29.47
N HIS A 23 -24.67 -14.79 29.24
CA HIS A 23 -25.92 -14.97 28.49
C HIS A 23 -27.13 -14.25 29.10
N GLY A 24 -27.11 -14.01 30.42
CA GLY A 24 -28.15 -13.26 31.12
C GLY A 24 -28.22 -11.80 30.66
N GLU A 25 -27.06 -11.18 30.45
CA GLU A 25 -26.98 -9.79 29.98
C GLU A 25 -27.47 -9.66 28.54
N ILE A 26 -27.04 -10.55 27.65
CA ILE A 26 -27.53 -10.57 26.25
C ILE A 26 -29.05 -10.73 26.21
N ARG A 27 -29.61 -11.60 27.06
CA ARG A 27 -31.06 -11.79 27.15
C ARG A 27 -31.76 -10.51 27.61
N ASN A 28 -31.26 -9.85 28.65
CA ASN A 28 -31.82 -8.59 29.15
C ASN A 28 -31.77 -7.49 28.08
N LEU A 29 -30.63 -7.33 27.42
CA LEU A 29 -30.45 -6.36 26.33
C LEU A 29 -31.42 -6.63 25.18
N CYS A 30 -31.51 -7.88 24.71
CA CYS A 30 -32.44 -8.28 23.65
C CYS A 30 -33.90 -7.97 24.01
N MET A 31 -34.33 -8.31 25.24
CA MET A 31 -35.70 -8.08 25.69
C MET A 31 -36.02 -6.60 25.87
N ASN A 32 -35.05 -5.80 26.33
CA ASN A 32 -35.20 -4.35 26.43
C ASN A 32 -35.28 -3.69 25.05
N TYR A 33 -34.45 -4.15 24.10
CA TYR A 33 -34.49 -3.69 22.71
C TYR A 33 -35.85 -3.97 22.08
N MET A 34 -36.33 -5.21 22.20
CA MET A 34 -37.66 -5.58 21.71
C MET A 34 -38.75 -4.70 22.34
N ALA A 35 -38.75 -4.54 23.67
CA ALA A 35 -39.73 -3.73 24.38
C ALA A 35 -39.74 -2.26 23.93
N ASN A 36 -38.57 -1.67 23.64
CA ASN A 36 -38.46 -0.30 23.11
C ASN A 36 -38.96 -0.18 21.67
N ASN A 37 -38.86 -1.26 20.89
CA ASN A 37 -39.25 -1.34 19.48
C ASN A 37 -40.52 -2.18 19.29
N GLN A 38 -41.47 -2.09 20.24
CA GLN A 38 -42.65 -2.95 20.30
C GLN A 38 -43.44 -2.96 18.99
N ASP A 39 -43.66 -1.80 18.37
CA ASP A 39 -44.46 -1.67 17.14
C ASP A 39 -43.92 -2.52 15.98
N HIS A 40 -42.60 -2.70 15.92
CA HIS A 40 -41.94 -3.52 14.91
C HIS A 40 -42.13 -5.01 15.20
N PHE A 41 -41.84 -5.44 16.43
CA PHE A 41 -41.86 -6.87 16.78
C PHE A 41 -43.27 -7.43 17.00
N ARG A 42 -44.25 -6.57 17.26
CA ARG A 42 -45.64 -6.98 17.52
C ARG A 42 -46.26 -7.76 16.36
N ALA A 43 -45.90 -7.45 15.11
CA ALA A 43 -46.41 -8.18 13.95
C ALA A 43 -45.93 -9.63 13.87
N PHE A 44 -44.80 -9.95 14.51
CA PHE A 44 -44.18 -11.27 14.49
C PHE A 44 -44.53 -12.13 15.72
N ILE A 45 -45.25 -11.57 16.69
CA ILE A 45 -45.63 -12.23 17.94
C ILE A 45 -47.15 -12.43 17.95
N THR A 46 -47.59 -13.69 18.07
CA THR A 46 -49.01 -14.05 18.03
C THR A 46 -49.70 -14.06 19.39
N GLU A 47 -48.94 -13.94 20.48
CA GLU A 47 -49.45 -13.87 21.85
C GLU A 47 -49.43 -12.44 22.40
N ASP A 48 -49.87 -12.26 23.65
CA ASP A 48 -49.76 -10.96 24.33
C ASP A 48 -48.29 -10.53 24.48
N TYR A 49 -47.99 -9.32 24.02
CA TYR A 49 -46.61 -8.85 23.88
C TYR A 49 -45.90 -8.71 25.23
N ASP A 50 -46.60 -8.16 26.23
CA ASP A 50 -46.01 -7.93 27.55
C ASP A 50 -45.78 -9.27 28.26
N ALA A 51 -46.72 -10.21 28.15
CA ALA A 51 -46.55 -11.57 28.63
C ALA A 51 -45.39 -12.30 27.92
N TYR A 52 -45.24 -12.11 26.61
CA TYR A 52 -44.13 -12.67 25.82
C TYR A 52 -42.77 -12.20 26.35
N ILE A 53 -42.59 -10.88 26.49
CA ILE A 53 -41.33 -10.29 26.96
C ILE A 53 -41.01 -10.75 28.39
N GLN A 54 -41.99 -10.73 29.29
CA GLN A 54 -41.79 -11.21 30.67
C GLN A 54 -41.40 -12.69 30.71
N ARG A 55 -42.04 -13.53 29.89
CA ARG A 55 -41.70 -14.95 29.77
C ARG A 55 -40.28 -15.15 29.24
N LYS A 56 -39.90 -14.42 28.20
CA LYS A 56 -38.60 -14.52 27.53
C LYS A 56 -37.43 -13.95 28.34
N ARG A 57 -37.69 -13.10 29.34
CA ARG A 57 -36.69 -12.67 30.33
C ARG A 57 -36.21 -13.79 31.25
N ASN A 58 -36.98 -14.87 31.41
CA ASN A 58 -36.57 -15.99 32.26
C ASN A 58 -35.35 -16.73 31.67
N PRO A 59 -34.34 -17.09 32.49
CA PRO A 59 -33.05 -17.58 32.01
C PRO A 59 -33.14 -18.89 31.23
N ASN A 60 -34.14 -19.73 31.53
CA ASN A 60 -34.29 -21.08 30.98
C ASN A 60 -35.28 -21.16 29.80
N VAL A 61 -35.71 -20.02 29.23
CA VAL A 61 -36.64 -20.02 28.10
C VAL A 61 -35.88 -19.90 26.79
N HIS A 62 -36.16 -20.82 25.86
CA HIS A 62 -35.55 -20.85 24.53
C HIS A 62 -35.84 -19.57 23.75
N GLY A 63 -34.80 -19.01 23.12
CA GLY A 63 -34.94 -17.98 22.09
C GLY A 63 -35.25 -18.60 20.73
N ASN A 64 -35.91 -17.81 19.88
CA ASN A 64 -36.34 -18.16 18.54
C ASN A 64 -35.75 -17.15 17.52
N HIS A 65 -36.20 -17.25 16.27
CA HIS A 65 -35.80 -16.35 15.19
C HIS A 65 -36.09 -14.86 15.46
N VAL A 66 -37.17 -14.53 16.18
CA VAL A 66 -37.51 -13.13 16.51
C VAL A 66 -36.44 -12.51 17.41
N GLU A 67 -35.95 -13.25 18.41
CA GLU A 67 -34.85 -12.78 19.25
C GLU A 67 -33.53 -12.71 18.49
N LEU A 68 -33.25 -13.66 17.59
CA LEU A 68 -32.04 -13.58 16.75
C LEU A 68 -32.08 -12.35 15.83
N GLN A 69 -33.26 -11.98 15.31
CA GLN A 69 -33.42 -10.77 14.52
C GLN A 69 -33.17 -9.51 15.37
N ALA A 70 -33.75 -9.45 16.57
CA ALA A 70 -33.49 -8.35 17.50
C ALA A 70 -32.00 -8.24 17.88
N ILE A 71 -31.32 -9.37 18.07
CA ILE A 71 -29.87 -9.41 18.35
C ILE A 71 -29.06 -8.91 17.13
N SER A 72 -29.45 -9.31 15.92
CA SER A 72 -28.81 -8.86 14.67
C SER A 72 -28.86 -7.33 14.54
N GLU A 73 -30.04 -6.76 14.78
CA GLU A 73 -30.28 -5.31 14.77
C GLU A 73 -29.52 -4.60 15.89
N MET A 74 -29.57 -5.12 17.12
CA MET A 74 -28.94 -4.50 18.29
C MET A 74 -27.41 -4.42 18.20
N PHE A 75 -26.76 -5.43 17.65
CA PHE A 75 -25.30 -5.46 17.51
C PHE A 75 -24.81 -5.07 16.11
N ALA A 76 -25.72 -4.67 15.21
CA ALA A 76 -25.42 -4.37 13.80
C ALA A 76 -24.55 -5.47 13.15
N ARG A 77 -24.93 -6.74 13.39
CA ARG A 77 -24.19 -7.94 12.97
C ARG A 77 -25.13 -8.97 12.36
N PRO A 78 -24.91 -9.39 11.11
CA PRO A 78 -25.72 -10.45 10.52
C PRO A 78 -25.66 -11.74 11.34
N VAL A 79 -26.74 -12.53 11.35
CA VAL A 79 -26.75 -13.86 11.99
C VAL A 79 -26.92 -14.93 10.93
N GLU A 80 -25.97 -15.85 10.85
CA GLU A 80 -25.97 -17.02 9.97
C GLU A 80 -26.26 -18.27 10.80
N VAL A 81 -27.32 -19.00 10.44
CA VAL A 81 -27.72 -20.24 11.11
C VAL A 81 -27.49 -21.43 10.17
N TYR A 82 -26.58 -22.33 10.55
CA TYR A 82 -26.21 -23.53 9.80
C TYR A 82 -26.88 -24.77 10.38
N GLN A 83 -27.29 -25.70 9.52
CA GLN A 83 -27.85 -26.99 9.94
C GLN A 83 -27.38 -28.08 8.97
N TYR A 84 -26.37 -28.84 9.39
CA TYR A 84 -25.80 -30.01 8.70
C TYR A 84 -25.31 -29.78 7.25
N ASN A 85 -25.28 -28.54 6.75
CA ASN A 85 -24.82 -28.14 5.42
C ASN A 85 -23.84 -26.96 5.52
N ASP A 86 -23.07 -26.74 4.45
CA ASP A 86 -22.10 -25.65 4.32
C ASP A 86 -22.75 -24.29 4.00
N GLU A 87 -24.01 -24.29 3.57
CA GLU A 87 -24.81 -23.09 3.34
C GLU A 87 -25.70 -22.78 4.56
N PRO A 88 -25.81 -21.50 4.98
CA PRO A 88 -26.69 -21.13 6.08
C PRO A 88 -28.16 -21.25 5.64
N ILE A 89 -28.98 -21.83 6.52
CA ILE A 89 -30.42 -21.93 6.29
C ILE A 89 -31.10 -20.58 6.44
N ASN A 90 -30.65 -19.78 7.41
CA ASN A 90 -31.17 -18.44 7.66
C ASN A 90 -30.02 -17.45 7.76
N VAL A 91 -30.16 -16.34 7.06
CA VAL A 91 -29.29 -15.17 7.16
C VAL A 91 -30.15 -14.00 7.59
N LEU A 92 -29.98 -13.55 8.83
CA LEU A 92 -30.72 -12.44 9.41
C LEU A 92 -29.87 -11.19 9.34
N LEU A 93 -30.17 -10.31 8.41
CA LEU A 93 -29.45 -9.06 8.23
C LEU A 93 -29.93 -8.01 9.24
N PRO A 94 -29.03 -7.17 9.79
CA PRO A 94 -29.43 -6.01 10.57
C PRO A 94 -30.27 -5.09 9.68
N ARG A 95 -31.32 -4.50 10.26
CA ARG A 95 -32.13 -3.53 9.55
C ARG A 95 -31.27 -2.32 9.17
N GLU A 96 -31.33 -1.90 7.91
CA GLU A 96 -30.73 -0.64 7.47
C GLU A 96 -31.50 0.53 8.07
N ASP A 97 -30.80 1.52 8.61
CA ASP A 97 -31.44 2.69 9.19
C ASP A 97 -32.24 3.45 8.11
N PRO A 98 -33.54 3.69 8.31
CA PRO A 98 -34.38 4.43 7.36
C PRO A 98 -34.05 5.92 7.29
N THR A 99 -33.03 6.40 8.01
CA THR A 99 -32.49 7.77 7.83
C THR A 99 -31.65 7.90 6.56
N ALA A 100 -31.43 6.83 5.82
CA ALA A 100 -31.19 6.93 4.38
C ALA A 100 -32.54 7.27 3.71
N ASP A 101 -32.93 8.54 3.79
CA ASP A 101 -34.09 9.06 3.07
C ASP A 101 -34.03 8.55 1.61
N PRO A 102 -35.10 7.92 1.08
CA PRO A 102 -35.16 7.66 -0.35
C PRO A 102 -35.08 9.02 -1.07
N PRO A 103 -34.18 9.19 -2.06
CA PRO A 103 -34.06 10.46 -2.74
C PRO A 103 -35.40 10.77 -3.41
N ALA A 104 -36.02 11.87 -2.98
CA ALA A 104 -37.37 12.26 -3.39
C ALA A 104 -37.51 12.51 -4.91
N ASP A 105 -36.42 12.56 -5.67
CA ASP A 105 -36.42 13.00 -7.07
C ASP A 105 -35.51 12.16 -7.99
N GLY A 106 -35.36 10.86 -7.76
CA GLY A 106 -34.57 9.99 -8.66
C GLY A 106 -33.10 10.40 -8.82
N ALA A 107 -32.60 11.29 -7.96
CA ALA A 107 -31.20 11.67 -7.88
C ALA A 107 -30.42 10.58 -7.13
N PRO A 108 -29.21 10.21 -7.58
CA PRO A 108 -28.37 9.28 -6.82
C PRO A 108 -28.07 9.88 -5.43
N PRO A 109 -28.02 9.05 -4.38
CA PRO A 109 -27.81 9.53 -3.02
C PRO A 109 -26.49 10.32 -2.92
N ALA A 110 -26.55 11.50 -2.29
CA ALA A 110 -25.43 12.44 -2.18
C ALA A 110 -24.22 11.89 -1.41
N ASN A 111 -24.41 10.78 -0.69
CA ASN A 111 -23.36 9.94 -0.18
C ASN A 111 -23.60 8.53 -0.74
N PRO A 112 -22.61 7.87 -1.37
CA PRO A 112 -22.73 6.46 -1.63
C PRO A 112 -23.03 5.76 -0.28
N PRO A 113 -23.96 4.78 -0.23
CA PRO A 113 -24.00 3.90 0.94
C PRO A 113 -22.59 3.42 1.16
N ALA A 114 -22.08 3.58 2.40
CA ALA A 114 -20.74 3.11 2.75
C ALA A 114 -20.59 1.70 2.17
N PRO A 115 -19.45 1.40 1.51
CA PRO A 115 -19.30 0.14 0.81
C PRO A 115 -19.70 -0.98 1.76
N GLN A 116 -20.50 -1.93 1.27
CA GLN A 116 -21.00 -3.14 1.96
C GLN A 116 -19.87 -4.04 2.54
N ASN A 117 -18.65 -3.53 2.56
CA ASN A 117 -17.39 -4.13 2.97
C ASN A 117 -17.02 -3.80 4.45
N GLU A 118 -17.84 -3.03 5.16
CA GLU A 118 -17.69 -2.75 6.60
C GLU A 118 -18.81 -3.38 7.45
N GLN A 119 -19.56 -4.34 6.90
CA GLN A 119 -20.51 -5.12 7.71
C GLN A 119 -19.71 -5.94 8.74
N ASN A 120 -20.00 -5.73 10.02
CA ASN A 120 -19.39 -6.49 11.10
C ASN A 120 -19.49 -8.01 10.82
N PRO A 121 -18.45 -8.82 11.15
CA PRO A 121 -18.47 -10.27 10.96
C PRO A 121 -19.74 -10.92 11.52
N PRO A 122 -20.39 -11.83 10.78
CA PRO A 122 -21.66 -12.41 11.19
C PRO A 122 -21.51 -13.26 12.46
N PHE A 123 -22.59 -13.35 13.24
CA PHE A 123 -22.75 -14.37 14.25
C PHE A 123 -23.06 -15.69 13.58
N ARG A 124 -22.22 -16.70 13.80
CA ARG A 124 -22.41 -18.02 13.21
C ARG A 124 -22.91 -18.98 14.26
N LEU A 125 -24.07 -19.56 14.00
CA LEU A 125 -24.74 -20.50 14.89
C LEU A 125 -24.94 -21.83 14.19
N SER A 126 -24.64 -22.94 14.85
CA SER A 126 -25.08 -24.25 14.39
C SER A 126 -26.36 -24.66 15.12
N TYR A 127 -27.37 -25.07 14.36
CA TYR A 127 -28.66 -25.51 14.89
C TYR A 127 -28.78 -27.03 14.79
N HIS A 128 -28.92 -27.69 15.94
CA HIS A 128 -28.96 -29.14 16.07
C HIS A 128 -30.26 -29.65 16.67
N ARG A 129 -30.78 -30.75 16.09
CA ARG A 129 -31.92 -31.54 16.59
C ARG A 129 -33.16 -30.71 16.94
N ALA A 130 -33.35 -29.58 16.27
CA ALA A 130 -34.47 -28.65 16.47
C ALA A 130 -34.60 -28.05 17.90
N VAL A 131 -33.56 -28.13 18.74
CA VAL A 131 -33.64 -27.70 20.15
C VAL A 131 -32.39 -26.96 20.64
N HIS A 132 -31.24 -27.13 19.98
CA HIS A 132 -29.96 -26.69 20.51
C HIS A 132 -29.16 -25.82 19.52
N TYR A 133 -28.58 -24.75 20.05
CA TYR A 133 -27.67 -23.86 19.34
C TYR A 133 -26.25 -24.00 19.88
N ASN A 134 -25.25 -24.02 18.99
CA ASN A 134 -23.84 -23.84 19.35
C ASN A 134 -23.24 -22.65 18.57
N ALA A 135 -22.19 -22.05 19.14
CA ALA A 135 -21.40 -21.03 18.46
C ALA A 135 -20.42 -21.69 17.49
N ILE A 136 -20.33 -21.15 16.27
CA ILE A 136 -19.27 -21.49 15.32
C ILE A 136 -18.26 -20.33 15.36
N LEU A 137 -17.09 -20.56 15.93
CA LEU A 137 -16.02 -19.56 16.02
C LEU A 137 -15.03 -19.76 14.87
N ALA A 138 -14.64 -18.67 14.22
CA ALA A 138 -13.55 -18.68 13.25
C ALA A 138 -12.22 -18.47 13.99
N PRO A 139 -11.28 -19.44 14.00
CA PRO A 139 -10.04 -19.32 14.78
C PRO A 139 -9.16 -18.14 14.37
N ASN A 140 -9.26 -17.73 13.11
CA ASN A 140 -8.37 -16.76 12.49
C ASN A 140 -8.97 -15.35 12.40
N VAL A 141 -10.19 -15.14 12.90
CA VAL A 141 -10.88 -13.84 12.85
C VAL A 141 -11.32 -13.48 14.27
N PRO A 142 -10.69 -12.48 14.93
CA PRO A 142 -11.11 -12.04 16.25
C PRO A 142 -12.43 -11.28 16.16
N THR A 143 -13.53 -11.93 16.51
CA THR A 143 -14.90 -11.38 16.44
C THR A 143 -15.47 -10.97 17.81
N ILE A 144 -14.72 -11.23 18.89
CA ILE A 144 -15.07 -10.84 20.26
C ILE A 144 -15.01 -9.32 20.37
N GLY A 145 -16.03 -8.71 20.99
CA GLY A 145 -16.15 -7.26 21.16
C GLY A 145 -16.68 -6.49 19.95
N VAL A 146 -16.83 -7.14 18.78
CA VAL A 146 -17.42 -6.52 17.59
C VAL A 146 -18.92 -6.30 17.80
N GLY A 147 -19.40 -5.07 17.56
CA GLY A 147 -20.82 -4.69 17.67
C GLY A 147 -21.18 -3.96 18.98
N LEU A 148 -20.22 -3.75 19.90
CA LEU A 148 -20.43 -3.04 21.18
C LEU A 148 -20.32 -1.51 21.10
N GLY A 149 -20.33 -0.92 19.90
CA GLY A 149 -20.47 0.53 19.74
C GLY A 149 -19.19 1.35 19.96
N LEU A 150 -18.03 0.89 19.46
CA LEU A 150 -16.88 1.76 19.18
C LEU A 150 -16.87 2.08 17.67
N PRO A 151 -17.44 3.21 17.22
CA PRO A 151 -17.48 3.56 15.81
C PRO A 151 -16.04 3.69 15.27
N GLY A 152 -15.72 2.99 14.19
CA GLY A 152 -14.44 3.10 13.49
C GLY A 152 -13.26 2.30 14.05
N MET A 153 -13.45 1.53 15.13
CA MET A 153 -12.37 0.68 15.67
C MET A 153 -12.64 -0.80 15.34
N VAL A 154 -12.26 -1.21 14.13
CA VAL A 154 -12.19 -2.63 13.77
C VAL A 154 -11.06 -3.26 14.60
N PRO A 155 -11.28 -4.35 15.35
CA PRO A 155 -10.20 -5.04 16.05
C PRO A 155 -9.06 -5.39 15.08
N GLY A 156 -7.85 -4.89 15.37
CA GLY A 156 -6.67 -5.05 14.51
C GLY A 156 -6.49 -4.01 13.39
N ALA A 157 -7.42 -3.07 13.19
CA ALA A 157 -7.18 -1.94 12.27
C ALA A 157 -6.15 -0.94 12.82
N ALA A 158 -6.12 -0.74 14.14
CA ALA A 158 -5.07 0.06 14.78
C ALA A 158 -3.68 -0.56 14.57
N ASP A 159 -3.57 -1.90 14.63
CA ASP A 159 -2.32 -2.61 14.40
C ASP A 159 -1.89 -2.54 12.92
N LYS A 160 -2.86 -2.66 11.99
CA LYS A 160 -2.60 -2.48 10.56
C LYS A 160 -2.14 -1.07 10.24
N ASP A 161 -2.80 -0.05 10.77
CA ASP A 161 -2.45 1.35 10.55
C ASP A 161 -1.08 1.70 11.19
N LEU A 162 -0.79 1.15 12.38
CA LEU A 162 0.55 1.24 12.99
C LEU A 162 1.62 0.56 12.14
N LEU A 163 1.35 -0.64 11.61
CA LEU A 163 2.28 -1.37 10.75
C LEU A 163 2.52 -0.59 9.44
N THR A 164 1.46 -0.07 8.81
CA THR A 164 1.56 0.73 7.58
C THR A 164 2.36 2.02 7.83
N LYS A 165 2.11 2.71 8.96
CA LYS A 165 2.89 3.90 9.35
C LYS A 165 4.35 3.57 9.64
N ALA A 166 4.62 2.46 10.32
CA ALA A 166 5.98 2.01 10.60
C ALA A 166 6.74 1.66 9.32
N LEU A 167 6.07 1.00 8.37
CA LEU A 167 6.65 0.59 7.10
C LEU A 167 6.94 1.82 6.22
N ALA A 168 5.99 2.75 6.07
CA ALA A 168 6.20 4.00 5.35
C ALA A 168 7.33 4.85 5.95
N LYS A 169 7.43 4.88 7.29
CA LYS A 169 8.52 5.57 7.99
C LYS A 169 9.87 4.89 7.73
N SER A 170 9.92 3.56 7.81
CA SER A 170 11.14 2.78 7.53
C SER A 170 11.60 2.93 6.08
N GLU A 171 10.67 3.01 5.12
CA GLU A 171 11.00 3.26 3.72
C GLU A 171 11.58 4.66 3.54
N LEU A 172 10.97 5.68 4.15
CA LEU A 172 11.45 7.06 4.04
C LEU A 172 12.83 7.25 4.68
N GLU A 173 13.05 6.70 5.88
CA GLU A 173 14.36 6.75 6.55
C GLU A 173 15.45 6.03 5.72
N HIS A 174 15.10 4.90 5.09
CA HIS A 174 16.03 4.17 4.24
C HIS A 174 16.37 4.96 2.97
N ILE A 175 15.38 5.59 2.35
CA ILE A 175 15.60 6.46 1.17
C ILE A 175 16.49 7.65 1.56
N GLU A 176 16.21 8.34 2.66
CA GLU A 176 17.04 9.47 3.11
C GLU A 176 18.50 9.07 3.35
N GLU A 177 18.75 7.92 3.98
CA GLU A 177 20.10 7.42 4.22
C GLU A 177 20.85 7.11 2.92
N THR A 178 20.20 6.43 1.97
CA THR A 178 20.81 6.14 0.65
C THR A 178 21.15 7.42 -0.11
N MET A 179 20.25 8.40 -0.14
CA MET A 179 20.50 9.71 -0.78
C MET A 179 21.64 10.49 -0.11
N LEU A 180 21.75 10.42 1.22
CA LEU A 180 22.86 11.04 1.95
C LEU A 180 24.20 10.39 1.59
N GLN A 181 24.23 9.06 1.52
CA GLN A 181 25.43 8.32 1.17
C GLN A 181 25.89 8.64 -0.26
N ASP A 182 24.97 8.61 -1.23
CA ASP A 182 25.27 8.96 -2.62
C ASP A 182 25.82 10.38 -2.75
N LYS A 183 25.32 11.32 -1.94
CA LYS A 183 25.81 12.70 -1.93
C LYS A 183 27.23 12.82 -1.36
N ILE A 184 27.55 12.04 -0.33
CA ILE A 184 28.90 11.98 0.25
C ILE A 184 29.87 11.39 -0.79
N ASP A 185 29.49 10.27 -1.39
CA ASP A 185 30.31 9.55 -2.36
C ASP A 185 30.56 10.38 -3.63
N LEU A 186 29.55 11.14 -4.08
CA LEU A 186 29.71 12.09 -5.20
C LEU A 186 30.72 13.19 -4.87
N THR A 187 30.67 13.73 -3.65
CA THR A 187 31.59 14.78 -3.20
C THR A 187 33.04 14.27 -3.15
N ASP A 188 33.22 13.05 -2.64
CA ASP A 188 34.53 12.39 -2.58
C ASP A 188 35.05 12.07 -3.99
N TYR A 189 34.18 11.58 -4.87
CA TYR A 189 34.50 11.32 -6.27
C TYR A 189 34.97 12.59 -6.98
N GLN A 190 34.20 13.68 -6.92
CA GLN A 190 34.53 14.95 -7.56
C GLN A 190 35.90 15.49 -7.11
N ARG A 191 36.21 15.36 -5.82
CA ARG A 191 37.51 15.79 -5.28
C ARG A 191 38.66 14.97 -5.86
N THR A 192 38.51 13.64 -5.89
CA THR A 192 39.54 12.75 -6.46
C THR A 192 39.70 12.94 -7.97
N GLN A 193 38.60 13.22 -8.67
CA GLN A 193 38.60 13.51 -10.10
C GLN A 193 39.38 14.80 -10.40
N ALA A 194 39.12 15.88 -9.67
CA ALA A 194 39.82 17.15 -9.86
C ALA A 194 41.34 17.03 -9.61
N ASP A 195 41.74 16.33 -8.55
CA ASP A 195 43.16 16.10 -8.26
C ASP A 195 43.85 15.27 -9.35
N LEU A 196 43.14 14.29 -9.91
CA LEU A 196 43.63 13.46 -11.01
C LEU A 196 43.76 14.27 -12.31
N GLU A 197 42.76 15.08 -12.66
CA GLU A 197 42.76 15.94 -13.84
C GLU A 197 43.90 16.96 -13.78
N ASP A 198 44.15 17.56 -12.62
CA ASP A 198 45.23 18.53 -12.42
C ASP A 198 46.62 17.86 -12.52
N GLN A 199 46.76 16.59 -12.09
CA GLN A 199 47.98 15.81 -12.32
C GLN A 199 48.18 15.51 -13.81
N ILE A 200 47.14 15.00 -14.48
CA ILE A 200 47.19 14.68 -15.92
C ILE A 200 47.54 15.92 -16.74
N ALA A 201 46.94 17.08 -16.43
CA ALA A 201 47.21 18.34 -17.11
C ALA A 201 48.68 18.76 -16.98
N ARG A 202 49.28 18.63 -15.79
CA ARG A 202 50.70 18.94 -15.57
C ARG A 202 51.64 17.99 -16.31
N GLU A 203 51.40 16.69 -16.23
CA GLU A 203 52.24 15.68 -16.90
C GLU A 203 52.13 15.75 -18.42
N SER A 204 50.91 15.99 -18.93
CA SER A 204 50.66 16.21 -20.35
C SER A 204 51.42 17.44 -20.87
N LEU A 205 51.38 18.56 -20.14
CA LEU A 205 52.13 19.77 -20.49
C LEU A 205 53.65 19.52 -20.53
N MET A 206 54.19 18.82 -19.53
CA MET A 206 55.61 18.49 -19.46
C MET A 206 56.04 17.59 -20.63
N THR A 207 55.19 16.63 -20.99
CA THR A 207 55.44 15.75 -22.14
C THR A 207 55.44 16.56 -23.44
N TYR A 208 54.45 17.45 -23.63
CA TYR A 208 54.37 18.32 -24.81
C TYR A 208 55.60 19.23 -24.98
N LEU A 209 56.09 19.82 -23.88
CA LEU A 209 57.30 20.65 -23.92
C LEU A 209 58.55 19.83 -24.27
N ASN A 210 58.69 18.63 -23.71
CA ASN A 210 59.81 17.74 -24.00
C ASN A 210 59.80 17.29 -25.48
N ASP A 211 58.62 17.03 -26.04
CA ASP A 211 58.47 16.67 -27.46
C ASP A 211 58.79 17.85 -28.39
N LEU A 212 58.43 19.08 -27.99
CA LEU A 212 58.83 20.32 -28.68
C LEU A 212 60.36 20.51 -28.67
N GLU A 213 61.01 20.27 -27.53
CA GLU A 213 62.47 20.35 -27.42
C GLU A 213 63.17 19.30 -28.26
N LYS A 214 62.66 18.06 -28.32
CA LYS A 214 63.17 17.02 -29.21
C LYS A 214 62.98 17.38 -30.69
N ALA A 215 61.80 17.85 -31.08
CA ALA A 215 61.52 18.28 -32.45
C ALA A 215 62.40 19.49 -32.88
N ARG A 216 62.73 20.38 -31.94
CA ARG A 216 63.67 21.50 -32.16
C ARG A 216 65.13 21.05 -32.19
N GLY A 217 65.50 20.04 -31.39
CA GLY A 217 66.83 19.42 -31.40
C GLY A 217 67.13 18.66 -32.69
N GLU A 218 66.10 18.12 -33.36
CA GLU A 218 66.22 17.45 -34.66
C GLU A 218 66.36 18.42 -35.85
N GLN A 219 66.12 19.73 -35.67
CA GLN A 219 66.34 20.77 -36.70
C GLN A 219 67.67 21.54 -36.56
N ALA A 220 68.49 21.26 -35.54
CA ALA A 220 69.79 21.90 -35.33
C ALA A 220 70.97 20.94 -35.62
N GLY A 221 71.05 20.45 -36.86
CA GLY A 221 72.25 19.82 -37.44
C GLY A 221 73.07 20.82 -38.29
N PRO A 222 74.38 20.62 -38.49
CA PRO A 222 75.33 21.66 -38.90
C PRO A 222 75.17 22.10 -40.37
N SER A 223 75.15 23.42 -40.58
CA SER A 223 75.20 24.07 -41.90
C SER A 223 76.62 24.08 -42.49
N GLU A 224 76.81 23.41 -43.63
CA GLU A 224 77.95 23.63 -44.55
C GLU A 224 77.81 24.97 -45.30
N PRO A 225 78.91 25.62 -45.75
CA PRO A 225 78.82 26.79 -46.61
C PRO A 225 79.03 26.46 -48.10
N SER A 226 78.33 27.22 -48.95
CA SER A 226 78.52 27.46 -50.41
C SER A 226 77.63 26.60 -51.32
N THR A 227 77.01 27.07 -52.43
CA THR A 227 77.27 28.22 -53.32
C THR A 227 75.98 28.81 -53.91
N SER A 228 76.05 30.09 -54.27
CA SER A 228 75.01 30.92 -54.90
C SER A 228 74.59 30.46 -56.32
N SER A 229 73.33 30.69 -56.70
CA SER A 229 72.91 31.63 -57.76
C SER A 229 71.43 31.43 -58.14
N ALA A 230 70.79 32.54 -58.52
CA ALA A 230 69.35 32.70 -58.68
C ALA A 230 68.79 32.18 -60.01
N THR A 231 67.52 31.75 -59.99
CA THR A 231 66.53 31.99 -61.05
C THR A 231 65.10 31.72 -60.52
N ALA A 232 64.21 32.70 -60.67
CA ALA A 232 62.75 32.53 -60.66
C ALA A 232 62.28 32.27 -62.12
N PRO A 233 61.08 31.73 -62.42
CA PRO A 233 59.79 32.36 -62.06
C PRO A 233 58.57 31.44 -61.74
N SER A 234 57.58 32.09 -61.12
CA SER A 234 56.09 31.99 -61.17
C SER A 234 55.33 30.75 -61.67
N GLU A 235 54.33 30.25 -60.91
CA GLU A 235 52.87 30.50 -61.12
C GLU A 235 51.95 29.69 -60.16
N SER A 236 50.88 30.38 -59.69
CA SER A 236 49.53 29.93 -59.28
C SER A 236 49.29 28.83 -58.22
N ALA A 237 48.77 29.22 -57.04
CA ALA A 237 47.40 28.98 -56.55
C ALA A 237 47.27 29.25 -55.02
N ALA A 238 46.25 30.02 -54.62
CA ALA A 238 45.84 30.32 -53.23
C ALA A 238 44.70 29.35 -52.76
N PRO A 239 44.00 29.49 -51.60
CA PRO A 239 44.20 30.18 -50.29
C PRO A 239 43.77 29.24 -49.10
N PRO A 240 43.27 29.67 -47.90
CA PRO A 240 43.49 30.86 -47.08
C PRO A 240 44.09 30.54 -45.68
N VAL A 241 44.48 31.61 -45.01
CA VAL A 241 44.82 31.66 -43.59
C VAL A 241 43.52 31.64 -42.78
N GLU A 242 43.31 30.60 -41.97
CA GLU A 242 42.27 30.61 -40.93
C GLU A 242 42.89 30.69 -39.54
N SER A 243 42.52 31.78 -38.87
CA SER A 243 42.70 32.05 -37.46
C SER A 243 42.08 30.93 -36.61
N ARG A 244 42.90 30.03 -36.07
CA ARG A 244 42.49 29.15 -34.96
C ARG A 244 42.71 29.87 -33.63
N GLY A 245 41.88 30.87 -33.37
CA GLY A 245 41.32 31.03 -32.02
C GLY A 245 40.32 29.90 -31.83
N GLY A 246 40.23 29.33 -30.62
CA GLY A 246 39.17 28.34 -30.36
C GLY A 246 39.31 27.58 -29.06
N LEU A 247 40.40 26.86 -28.82
CA LEU A 247 40.41 25.88 -27.72
C LEU A 247 40.50 26.49 -26.32
N TYR A 248 41.08 27.69 -26.17
CA TYR A 248 41.16 28.38 -24.88
C TYR A 248 39.88 29.18 -24.57
N GLU A 249 39.27 29.77 -25.60
CA GLU A 249 38.02 30.53 -25.49
C GLU A 249 36.82 29.59 -25.26
N GLU A 250 36.82 28.41 -25.90
CA GLU A 250 35.81 27.37 -25.72
C GLU A 250 35.87 26.73 -24.32
N LEU A 251 37.06 26.63 -23.73
CA LEU A 251 37.25 26.16 -22.34
C LEU A 251 36.85 27.21 -21.30
N LEU A 252 37.09 28.50 -21.56
CA LEU A 252 36.60 29.61 -20.73
C LEU A 252 35.08 29.78 -20.81
N ALA A 253 34.49 29.49 -21.97
CA ALA A 253 33.03 29.46 -22.15
C ALA A 253 32.40 28.25 -21.42
N ALA A 254 33.06 27.08 -21.44
CA ALA A 254 32.63 25.92 -20.66
C ALA A 254 32.77 26.14 -19.14
N GLN A 255 33.78 26.90 -18.71
CA GLN A 255 33.96 27.31 -17.31
C GLN A 255 32.99 28.43 -16.87
N SER A 256 32.36 29.13 -17.82
CA SER A 256 31.36 30.19 -17.57
C SER A 256 29.91 29.72 -17.70
N LEU A 257 29.66 28.43 -17.93
CA LEU A 257 28.37 27.82 -17.62
C LEU A 257 28.28 27.71 -16.10
N GLU A 258 27.90 28.83 -15.47
CA GLU A 258 27.39 28.84 -14.11
C GLU A 258 26.35 27.73 -14.00
N TRP A 259 26.54 26.89 -12.98
CA TRP A 259 25.62 25.84 -12.58
C TRP A 259 24.25 26.50 -12.35
N ASP A 260 23.34 26.42 -13.34
CA ASP A 260 22.02 27.02 -13.25
C ASP A 260 21.09 26.02 -12.53
N PRO A 261 20.71 26.26 -11.27
CA PRO A 261 19.96 25.31 -10.46
C PRO A 261 18.52 25.07 -10.96
N TYR A 262 18.08 25.75 -12.02
CA TYR A 262 16.72 25.63 -12.57
C TYR A 262 16.59 24.68 -13.77
N THR A 263 17.68 24.37 -14.49
CA THR A 263 17.61 23.51 -15.69
C THR A 263 17.81 22.02 -15.38
N ASP A 264 18.48 21.70 -14.28
CA ASP A 264 18.72 20.31 -13.84
C ASP A 264 17.50 19.66 -13.18
N ASP A 265 16.50 20.43 -12.72
CA ASP A 265 15.24 19.88 -12.22
C ASP A 265 14.50 19.08 -13.30
N VAL A 266 14.66 19.45 -14.58
CA VAL A 266 14.04 18.73 -15.72
C VAL A 266 14.82 17.45 -16.02
N ALA A 267 16.15 17.49 -15.99
CA ALA A 267 16.98 16.32 -16.23
C ALA A 267 16.86 15.29 -15.09
N ILE A 268 16.78 15.76 -13.85
CA ILE A 268 16.52 14.93 -12.66
C ILE A 268 15.09 14.38 -12.69
N ALA A 269 14.09 15.19 -13.07
CA ALA A 269 12.72 14.70 -13.24
C ALA A 269 12.61 13.65 -14.35
N GLU A 270 13.32 13.84 -15.47
CA GLU A 270 13.35 12.88 -16.59
C GLU A 270 14.06 11.59 -16.19
N ALA A 271 15.20 11.68 -15.49
CA ALA A 271 15.90 10.51 -14.95
C ALA A 271 15.05 9.74 -13.93
N LEU A 272 14.32 10.45 -13.05
CA LEU A 272 13.40 9.85 -12.09
C LEU A 272 12.22 9.16 -12.79
N LEU A 273 11.73 9.74 -13.88
CA LEU A 273 10.63 9.18 -14.68
C LEU A 273 11.05 7.90 -15.40
N VAL A 274 12.27 7.89 -15.97
CA VAL A 274 12.85 6.71 -16.63
C VAL A 274 13.09 5.59 -15.62
N SER A 275 13.63 5.90 -14.44
CA SER A 275 13.80 4.93 -13.36
C SER A 275 12.48 4.33 -12.89
N GLN A 276 11.41 5.14 -12.78
CA GLN A 276 10.07 4.66 -12.43
C GLN A 276 9.50 3.72 -13.51
N GLN A 277 9.72 4.02 -14.80
CA GLN A 277 9.27 3.16 -15.90
C GLN A 277 10.00 1.82 -15.93
N ASP A 278 11.31 1.81 -15.65
CA ASP A 278 12.11 0.58 -15.57
C ASP A 278 11.72 -0.29 -14.37
N PHE A 279 11.30 0.32 -13.26
CA PHE A 279 10.78 -0.42 -12.12
C PHE A 279 9.42 -1.08 -12.44
N LEU A 280 8.52 -0.36 -13.10
CA LEU A 280 7.21 -0.89 -13.49
C LEU A 280 7.31 -1.99 -14.55
N SER A 281 8.26 -1.88 -15.48
CA SER A 281 8.51 -2.93 -16.49
C SER A 281 9.05 -4.21 -15.87
N GLN A 282 9.90 -4.11 -14.83
CA GLN A 282 10.40 -5.26 -14.08
C GLN A 282 9.32 -5.97 -13.27
N GLN A 283 8.33 -5.24 -12.74
CA GLN A 283 7.21 -5.87 -12.04
C GLN A 283 6.28 -6.62 -13.00
N GLN A 284 6.10 -6.15 -14.24
CA GLN A 284 5.30 -6.86 -15.26
C GLN A 284 5.99 -8.10 -15.83
N ASN A 285 7.33 -8.14 -15.82
CA ASN A 285 8.12 -9.28 -16.30
C ASN A 285 8.40 -10.35 -15.23
N LYS A 286 7.80 -10.27 -14.05
CA LYS A 286 7.92 -11.33 -13.04
C LYS A 286 7.03 -12.52 -13.47
N PRO A 287 7.61 -13.69 -13.84
CA PRO A 287 6.78 -14.84 -14.18
C PRO A 287 5.99 -15.26 -12.94
N GLY A 288 4.67 -15.36 -13.08
CA GLY A 288 3.79 -15.88 -12.04
C GLY A 288 4.21 -17.31 -11.64
N PRO A 289 3.91 -17.76 -10.41
CA PRO A 289 4.28 -19.09 -9.95
C PRO A 289 3.69 -20.15 -10.88
N SER A 290 4.57 -20.89 -11.55
CA SER A 290 4.25 -22.09 -12.30
C SER A 290 3.59 -23.11 -11.38
N SER A 291 2.33 -23.44 -11.64
CA SER A 291 1.64 -24.58 -11.07
C SER A 291 2.27 -25.86 -11.63
N ASP A 292 3.18 -26.47 -10.87
CA ASP A 292 3.83 -27.72 -11.23
C ASP A 292 3.25 -28.90 -10.42
N GLU A 293 2.90 -29.94 -11.19
CA GLU A 293 2.87 -31.37 -10.88
C GLU A 293 1.92 -31.91 -9.78
N GLY A 294 0.80 -32.48 -10.23
CA GLY A 294 0.15 -33.61 -9.55
C GLY A 294 0.66 -34.94 -10.13
N PRO A 295 1.04 -35.94 -9.32
CA PRO A 295 1.53 -37.20 -9.84
C PRO A 295 0.38 -38.10 -10.29
N SER A 296 0.50 -38.64 -11.50
CA SER A 296 -0.28 -39.76 -12.00
C SER A 296 0.07 -41.04 -11.22
N SER A 297 -0.90 -41.63 -10.50
CA SER A 297 -0.78 -42.99 -10.00
C SER A 297 -1.60 -43.95 -10.86
N SER A 298 -0.89 -44.78 -11.61
CA SER A 298 -1.36 -46.07 -12.13
C SER A 298 -1.47 -47.05 -10.96
N GLY A 299 -2.58 -47.79 -10.87
CA GLY A 299 -2.78 -48.87 -9.88
C GLY A 299 -4.24 -49.03 -9.47
#